data_AF-A0A4R5B4G9-F1
#
_entry.id   AF-A0A4R5B4G9-F1
#
_cell.length_a   1.000
_cell.length_b   1.000
_cell.length_c   1.000
_cell.angle_alpha   90.00
_cell.angle_beta   90.00
_cell.angle_gamma   90.00
#
_symmetry.space_group_name_H-M   'P 1'
#
loop_
_entity.id
_entity.type
_entity.pdbx_description
1 polymer ?
#
loop_
_entity_poly.entity_id
_entity_poly.type
_entity_poly.pdbx_seq_one_letter_code
_entity_poly.pdbx_strand_id
1 'polypeptide(L)'
;MGLKTWFAGQSEGTRIAIIGGTFTILAGVLAAVVAGIFAIISANSSDKDASKDKDPKPSRSAARPTSSPTAPAATSTCAKKLRVLSPKNGAKIVGPEGVSIVGEACGLQNEYGWVFDRDYDSGYLYFAYAEKPAPAVSKNGRWGVRNQPMGNEGDNETPYTITVVLASEGCNRVLLALKSDHGDYRIRELPGGCEEADRIDVTVTWKESLP
;
A
#
# COMPACT_ATOMS: atom_id res chain seq x y z
N MET A 1 -13.44 4.76 49.21
CA MET A 1 -12.07 5.23 48.90
C MET A 1 -11.97 5.24 47.38
N GLY A 2 -11.87 6.32 46.61
CA GLY A 2 -11.68 7.74 46.84
C GLY A 2 -11.09 8.33 45.55
N LEU A 3 -11.96 8.86 44.68
CA LEU A 3 -11.80 9.65 43.43
C LEU A 3 -10.41 9.87 42.81
N LYS A 4 -10.34 9.72 41.46
CA LYS A 4 -10.21 10.88 40.53
C LYS A 4 -10.32 10.49 39.05
N THR A 5 -11.37 10.97 38.41
CA THR A 5 -11.51 11.20 36.96
C THR A 5 -10.86 12.53 36.57
N TRP A 6 -9.99 12.55 35.55
CA TRP A 6 -9.44 13.73 34.85
C TRP A 6 -8.70 13.21 33.60
N PHE A 7 -8.92 13.60 32.35
CA PHE A 7 -9.43 14.84 31.75
C PHE A 7 -10.32 14.60 30.53
N ALA A 8 -11.29 15.50 30.37
CA ALA A 8 -11.87 15.88 29.09
C ALA A 8 -11.26 17.23 28.64
N GLY A 9 -11.02 17.38 27.34
CA GLY A 9 -11.14 18.65 26.61
C GLY A 9 -10.00 19.69 26.69
N GLN A 10 -9.27 19.84 25.58
CA GLN A 10 -8.78 21.12 25.06
C GLN A 10 -8.92 21.03 23.52
N SER A 11 -9.98 21.58 22.92
CA SER A 11 -10.20 22.98 22.52
C SER A 11 -9.30 23.46 21.37
N GLU A 12 -9.97 23.86 20.29
CA GLU A 12 -9.44 24.59 19.14
C GLU A 12 -8.49 25.73 19.53
N GLY A 13 -7.40 25.88 18.78
CA GLY A 13 -6.36 26.88 18.98
C GLY A 13 -5.81 27.40 17.66
N THR A 14 -6.60 28.27 17.04
CA THR A 14 -6.24 29.25 16.00
C THR A 14 -4.81 29.79 16.15
N ARG A 15 -3.96 29.61 15.13
CA ARG A 15 -2.75 30.43 14.93
C ARG A 15 -3.02 31.47 13.85
N ILE A 16 -3.59 32.60 14.26
CA ILE A 16 -3.57 33.86 13.50
C ILE A 16 -2.27 34.61 13.85
N ALA A 17 -1.75 35.30 12.83
CA ALA A 17 -0.63 36.24 12.78
C ALA A 17 -0.60 37.26 13.97
N ILE A 18 0.41 38.12 14.15
CA ILE A 18 0.67 39.36 13.39
C ILE A 18 2.02 39.94 13.94
N ILE A 19 2.92 40.54 13.14
CA ILE A 19 3.31 41.99 13.04
C ILE A 19 4.86 41.93 12.93
N GLY A 20 5.61 42.64 12.09
CA GLY A 20 5.37 43.72 11.15
C GLY A 20 6.75 44.27 10.73
N GLY A 21 6.89 44.69 9.49
CA GLY A 21 8.13 45.22 8.95
C GLY A 21 7.92 45.73 7.52
N THR A 22 7.27 46.89 7.42
CA THR A 22 7.06 47.66 6.19
C THR A 22 8.37 48.23 5.65
N PHE A 23 8.71 47.98 4.38
CA PHE A 23 9.51 48.92 3.58
C PHE A 23 9.00 48.94 2.13
N THR A 24 8.32 50.05 1.85
CA THR A 24 8.27 50.87 0.64
C THR A 24 8.36 50.26 -0.77
N ILE A 25 7.29 50.56 -1.50
CA ILE A 25 7.05 50.58 -2.94
C ILE A 25 8.22 51.18 -3.74
N LEU A 26 8.66 50.48 -4.79
CA LEU A 26 9.10 51.14 -6.02
C LEU A 26 8.38 50.51 -7.22
N ALA A 27 7.46 51.28 -7.80
CA ALA A 27 6.91 51.03 -9.11
C ALA A 27 7.99 51.34 -10.17
N GLY A 28 8.12 50.48 -11.18
CA GLY A 28 9.09 50.68 -12.24
C GLY A 28 8.94 49.65 -13.36
N VAL A 29 8.03 49.97 -14.28
CA VAL A 29 7.74 49.33 -15.57
C VAL A 29 8.99 48.79 -16.29
N LEU A 30 8.92 47.55 -16.78
CA LEU A 30 9.46 47.20 -18.10
C LEU A 30 8.84 45.89 -18.61
N ALA A 31 7.93 46.05 -19.57
CA ALA A 31 7.51 44.99 -20.46
C ALA A 31 8.69 44.59 -21.36
N ALA A 32 8.98 43.29 -21.44
CA ALA A 32 9.74 42.73 -22.55
C ALA A 32 9.29 41.28 -22.79
N VAL A 33 8.62 41.13 -23.93
CA VAL A 33 8.26 39.89 -24.60
C VAL A 33 9.52 39.08 -24.89
N VAL A 34 9.57 37.81 -24.48
CA VAL A 34 10.29 36.77 -25.22
C VAL A 34 9.45 35.50 -25.22
N ALA A 35 8.71 35.30 -26.31
CA ALA A 35 8.33 33.98 -26.78
C ALA A 35 9.62 33.22 -27.10
N GLY A 36 9.85 32.11 -26.41
CA GLY A 36 11.03 31.26 -26.58
C GLY A 36 10.64 29.79 -26.49
N ILE A 37 10.22 29.26 -27.64
CA ILE A 37 10.06 27.83 -27.88
C ILE A 37 11.45 27.18 -27.76
N PHE A 38 11.61 26.23 -26.85
CA PHE A 38 12.64 25.20 -26.97
C PHE A 38 12.03 23.84 -26.62
N ALA A 39 11.47 23.22 -27.66
CA ALA A 39 11.39 21.78 -27.75
C ALA A 39 12.83 21.26 -27.91
N ILE A 40 13.34 20.52 -26.92
CA ILE A 40 14.52 19.68 -27.12
C ILE A 40 14.03 18.30 -27.51
N ILE A 41 13.94 18.11 -28.82
CA ILE A 41 14.00 16.81 -29.47
C ILE A 41 15.47 16.39 -29.41
N SER A 42 15.77 15.29 -28.72
CA SER A 42 16.99 14.53 -28.96
C SER A 42 16.58 13.16 -29.47
N ALA A 43 16.50 13.09 -30.78
CA ALA A 43 16.60 11.86 -31.54
C ALA A 43 17.99 11.25 -31.30
N ASN A 44 18.05 9.96 -30.98
CA ASN A 44 19.25 9.18 -31.22
C ASN A 44 18.99 8.26 -32.42
N SER A 45 19.87 8.43 -33.41
CA SER A 45 20.10 7.69 -34.65
C SER A 45 19.95 6.18 -34.48
N SER A 46 19.23 5.48 -35.37
CA SER A 46 19.65 5.10 -36.74
C SER A 46 20.93 4.25 -36.76
N ASP A 47 20.76 2.93 -36.63
CA ASP A 47 21.62 1.96 -37.30
C ASP A 47 20.81 1.22 -38.36
N LYS A 48 21.19 1.48 -39.61
CA LYS A 48 20.78 0.74 -40.80
C LYS A 48 21.90 -0.25 -41.11
N ASP A 49 21.69 -1.52 -40.83
CA ASP A 49 22.43 -2.58 -41.50
C ASP A 49 21.51 -3.33 -42.45
N ALA A 50 21.74 -3.05 -43.73
CA ALA A 50 21.21 -3.80 -44.85
C ALA A 50 21.96 -5.13 -44.96
N SER A 51 21.26 -6.25 -44.77
CA SER A 51 21.74 -7.55 -45.24
C SER A 51 20.79 -8.06 -46.32
N LYS A 52 21.33 -8.13 -47.54
CA LYS A 52 20.71 -8.70 -48.73
C LYS A 52 20.75 -10.22 -48.67
N ASP A 53 19.67 -10.81 -49.18
CA ASP A 53 19.58 -12.08 -49.90
C ASP A 53 20.19 -13.33 -49.27
N LYS A 54 19.32 -14.31 -48.96
CA LYS A 54 19.13 -15.49 -49.81
C LYS A 54 18.01 -16.38 -49.27
N ASP A 55 16.98 -16.57 -50.09
CA ASP A 55 16.03 -17.67 -49.97
C ASP A 55 16.74 -19.03 -49.96
N PRO A 56 16.30 -19.95 -49.10
CA PRO A 56 16.06 -21.30 -49.58
C PRO A 56 14.73 -21.90 -49.08
N LYS A 57 13.90 -22.24 -50.07
CA LYS A 57 13.15 -23.50 -50.23
C LYS A 57 12.22 -23.94 -49.07
N PRO A 58 10.89 -23.90 -49.26
CA PRO A 58 9.95 -24.45 -48.28
C PRO A 58 9.98 -25.98 -48.28
N SER A 59 10.66 -26.58 -47.30
CA SER A 59 10.51 -27.99 -46.97
C SER A 59 9.32 -28.15 -46.03
N ARG A 60 8.15 -28.46 -46.60
CA ARG A 60 6.97 -28.92 -45.85
C ARG A 60 7.28 -30.29 -45.23
N SER A 61 7.83 -30.30 -44.02
CA SER A 61 7.67 -31.44 -43.12
C SER A 61 6.34 -31.28 -42.39
N ALA A 62 5.39 -32.15 -42.72
CA ALA A 62 4.15 -32.29 -41.99
C ALA A 62 4.45 -32.83 -40.58
N ALA A 63 4.64 -31.93 -39.62
CA ALA A 63 4.74 -32.27 -38.22
C ALA A 63 3.38 -32.80 -37.77
N ARG A 64 3.34 -34.09 -37.46
CA ARG A 64 2.17 -34.81 -36.94
C ARG A 64 1.73 -34.13 -35.64
N PRO A 65 0.47 -33.69 -35.49
CA PRO A 65 -0.02 -33.11 -34.25
C PRO A 65 0.04 -34.18 -33.17
N THR A 66 1.07 -34.10 -32.32
CA THR A 66 1.17 -34.92 -31.12
C THR A 66 0.35 -34.18 -30.07
N SER A 67 -0.93 -34.51 -30.01
CA SER A 67 -1.85 -34.11 -28.96
C SER A 67 -1.42 -34.81 -27.66
N SER A 68 -0.42 -34.25 -27.00
CA SER A 68 -0.12 -34.61 -25.62
C SER A 68 -1.34 -34.23 -24.78
N PRO A 69 -1.91 -35.16 -23.99
CA PRO A 69 -3.00 -34.84 -23.09
C PRO A 69 -2.51 -33.78 -22.12
N THR A 70 -3.05 -32.57 -22.24
CA THR A 70 -2.90 -31.51 -21.23
C THR A 70 -3.42 -32.08 -19.92
N ALA A 71 -2.50 -32.45 -19.03
CA ALA A 71 -2.85 -32.87 -17.69
C ALA A 71 -3.75 -31.78 -17.09
N PRO A 72 -4.90 -32.14 -16.49
CA PRO A 72 -5.74 -31.18 -15.79
C PRO A 72 -4.83 -30.40 -14.83
N ALA A 73 -4.79 -29.08 -14.97
CA ALA A 73 -4.03 -28.24 -14.05
C ALA A 73 -4.49 -28.60 -12.65
N ALA A 74 -3.58 -29.15 -11.83
CA ALA A 74 -3.89 -29.48 -10.45
C ALA A 74 -4.41 -28.21 -9.80
N THR A 75 -5.70 -28.19 -9.46
CA THR A 75 -6.30 -27.09 -8.72
C THR A 75 -5.66 -27.12 -7.35
N SER A 76 -4.61 -26.33 -7.17
CA SER A 76 -3.96 -26.15 -5.88
C SER A 76 -4.98 -25.48 -4.95
N THR A 77 -5.72 -26.30 -4.21
CA THR A 77 -6.67 -25.83 -3.21
C THR A 77 -5.85 -25.43 -2.00
N CYS A 78 -5.54 -24.15 -1.90
CA CYS A 78 -4.90 -23.63 -0.69
C CYS A 78 -5.91 -23.64 0.45
N ALA A 79 -5.47 -24.02 1.65
CA ALA A 79 -6.32 -24.06 2.83
C ALA A 79 -6.89 -22.68 3.20
N LYS A 80 -6.16 -21.60 2.89
CA LYS A 80 -6.61 -20.21 3.01
C LYS A 80 -6.38 -19.48 1.69
N LYS A 81 -7.31 -18.60 1.33
CA LYS A 81 -7.16 -17.75 0.14
C LYS A 81 -6.10 -16.66 0.29
N LEU A 82 -5.94 -16.14 1.50
CA LEU A 82 -4.91 -15.19 1.88
C LEU A 82 -4.23 -15.68 3.15
N ARG A 83 -2.91 -15.56 3.20
CA ARG A 83 -2.13 -15.94 4.38
C ARG A 83 -0.90 -15.07 4.51
N VAL A 84 -0.57 -14.69 5.73
CA VAL A 84 0.67 -13.99 6.03
C VAL A 84 1.77 -15.00 6.33
N LEU A 85 2.93 -14.76 5.73
CA LEU A 85 4.14 -15.57 5.91
C LEU A 85 5.15 -14.88 6.85
N SER A 86 5.17 -13.55 6.86
CA SER A 86 5.98 -12.71 7.75
C SER A 86 5.25 -11.40 8.04
N PRO A 87 5.28 -10.87 9.28
CA PRO A 87 5.94 -11.43 10.46
C PRO A 87 5.30 -12.74 10.94
N LYS A 88 5.89 -13.39 11.95
CA LYS A 88 5.26 -14.54 12.63
C LYS A 88 4.46 -14.05 13.84
N ASN A 89 3.53 -14.88 14.31
CA ASN A 89 2.81 -14.62 15.55
C ASN A 89 3.77 -14.47 16.72
N GLY A 90 3.56 -13.44 17.53
CA GLY A 90 4.44 -13.05 18.63
C GLY A 90 5.73 -12.34 18.20
N ALA A 91 5.86 -11.92 16.94
CA ALA A 91 7.04 -11.16 16.52
C ALA A 91 7.16 -9.83 17.25
N LYS A 92 8.40 -9.42 17.54
CA LYS A 92 8.72 -8.11 18.12
C LYS A 92 9.10 -7.14 17.00
N ILE A 93 8.47 -5.97 16.99
CA ILE A 93 8.74 -4.89 16.05
C ILE A 93 9.34 -3.72 16.84
N VAL A 94 10.44 -3.17 16.35
CA VAL A 94 11.19 -2.13 17.08
C VAL A 94 11.44 -0.94 16.17
N GLY A 95 11.07 0.24 16.66
CA GLY A 95 11.34 1.53 16.02
C GLY A 95 10.31 1.97 14.98
N PRO A 96 10.47 3.20 14.46
CA PRO A 96 9.50 3.86 13.59
C PRO A 96 9.47 3.29 12.16
N GLU A 97 10.43 2.44 11.80
CA GLU A 97 10.55 1.86 10.46
C GLU A 97 9.43 0.87 10.11
N GLY A 98 8.68 0.44 11.14
CA GLY A 98 7.55 -0.45 11.06
C GLY A 98 7.94 -1.87 10.63
N VAL A 99 7.14 -2.52 9.78
CA VAL A 99 7.32 -3.93 9.43
C VAL A 99 7.00 -4.22 7.97
N SER A 100 7.81 -5.08 7.35
CA SER A 100 7.46 -5.67 6.04
C SER A 100 6.55 -6.87 6.25
N ILE A 101 5.33 -6.76 5.71
CA ILE A 101 4.31 -7.80 5.75
C ILE A 101 4.37 -8.53 4.41
N VAL A 102 4.63 -9.82 4.44
CA VAL A 102 4.76 -10.68 3.25
C VAL A 102 3.81 -11.83 3.39
N GLY A 103 3.10 -12.15 2.30
CA GLY A 103 2.15 -13.25 2.31
C GLY A 103 2.01 -13.96 0.97
N GLU A 104 1.03 -14.85 0.95
CA GLU A 104 0.61 -15.61 -0.22
C GLU A 104 -0.90 -15.46 -0.44
N ALA A 105 -1.30 -15.53 -1.71
CA ALA A 105 -2.67 -15.47 -2.16
C ALA A 105 -2.95 -16.59 -3.15
N CYS A 106 -4.12 -17.21 -3.04
CA CYS A 106 -4.46 -18.40 -3.79
C CYS A 106 -5.97 -18.53 -3.97
N GLY A 107 -6.41 -18.97 -5.15
CA GLY A 107 -7.83 -19.17 -5.43
C GLY A 107 -8.68 -17.90 -5.37
N LEU A 108 -8.09 -16.71 -5.55
CA LEU A 108 -8.86 -15.46 -5.66
C LEU A 108 -9.69 -15.46 -6.93
N GLN A 109 -10.98 -15.13 -6.80
CA GLN A 109 -11.94 -15.03 -7.90
C GLN A 109 -12.66 -13.68 -7.85
N ASN A 110 -12.08 -12.64 -8.46
CA ASN A 110 -12.55 -11.25 -8.36
C ASN A 110 -12.62 -10.72 -6.92
N GLU A 111 -11.73 -11.24 -6.07
CA GLU A 111 -11.56 -10.85 -4.67
C GLU A 111 -10.22 -10.15 -4.49
N TYR A 112 -10.12 -9.37 -3.42
CA TYR A 112 -8.96 -8.52 -3.13
C TYR A 112 -8.47 -8.78 -1.71
N GLY A 113 -7.17 -8.67 -1.49
CA GLY A 113 -6.57 -8.71 -0.16
C GLY A 113 -6.26 -7.32 0.34
N TRP A 114 -6.71 -7.02 1.56
CA TRP A 114 -6.41 -5.80 2.28
C TRP A 114 -5.66 -6.14 3.56
N VAL A 115 -4.79 -5.23 4.01
CA VAL A 115 -4.00 -5.43 5.23
C VAL A 115 -4.23 -4.24 6.14
N PHE A 116 -4.65 -4.56 7.36
CA PHE A 116 -4.86 -3.59 8.42
C PHE A 116 -3.94 -3.90 9.58
N ASP A 117 -3.56 -2.88 10.33
CA ASP A 117 -3.12 -3.06 11.70
C ASP A 117 -4.14 -2.48 12.68
N ARG A 118 -4.02 -2.90 13.93
CA ARG A 118 -4.85 -2.43 15.03
C ARG A 118 -4.05 -2.47 16.31
N ASP A 119 -4.03 -1.32 16.97
CA ASP A 119 -3.78 -1.21 18.41
C ASP A 119 -5.03 -1.71 19.15
N TYR A 120 -4.84 -2.63 20.10
CA TYR A 120 -5.90 -3.23 20.91
C TYR A 120 -6.73 -2.17 21.65
N ASP A 121 -6.14 -1.02 22.01
CA ASP A 121 -6.83 0.01 22.78
C ASP A 121 -7.63 1.00 21.91
N SER A 122 -7.27 1.14 20.63
CA SER A 122 -7.89 2.14 19.74
C SER A 122 -9.32 1.77 19.30
N GLY A 123 -9.61 0.46 19.20
CA GLY A 123 -10.84 -0.06 18.58
C GLY A 123 -10.95 0.15 17.07
N TYR A 124 -9.93 0.71 16.40
CA TYR A 124 -9.90 0.94 14.96
C TYR A 124 -9.02 -0.08 14.24
N LEU A 125 -9.26 -0.25 12.94
CA LEU A 125 -8.39 -0.92 11.98
C LEU A 125 -7.84 0.15 11.05
N TYR A 126 -6.52 0.31 11.01
CA TYR A 126 -5.83 1.30 10.18
C TYR A 126 -5.22 0.62 8.96
N PHE A 127 -5.13 1.34 7.84
CA PHE A 127 -4.55 0.79 6.62
C PHE A 127 -3.04 0.74 6.77
N ALA A 128 -2.45 -0.43 6.57
CA ALA A 128 -1.04 -0.61 6.90
C ALA A 128 -0.07 0.14 5.96
N TYR A 129 -0.35 0.37 4.68
CA TYR A 129 0.74 0.58 3.70
C TYR A 129 0.56 1.71 2.68
N ALA A 130 -0.44 2.57 2.82
CA ALA A 130 -0.73 3.54 1.77
C ALA A 130 -1.26 4.89 2.26
N GLU A 131 -0.77 5.95 1.62
CA GLU A 131 -1.33 7.31 1.70
C GLU A 131 -2.76 7.39 1.12
N LYS A 132 -3.20 6.36 0.38
CA LYS A 132 -4.52 6.26 -0.24
C LYS A 132 -5.01 4.81 -0.24
N PRO A 133 -6.31 4.54 -0.03
CA PRO A 133 -6.86 3.19 -0.08
C PRO A 133 -6.56 2.49 -1.40
N ALA A 134 -5.88 1.36 -1.34
CA ALA A 134 -5.68 0.44 -2.45
C ALA A 134 -5.48 -0.99 -1.91
N PRO A 135 -5.95 -2.04 -2.60
CA PRO A 135 -5.75 -3.41 -2.15
C PRO A 135 -4.26 -3.81 -2.20
N ALA A 136 -3.80 -4.54 -1.19
CA ALA A 136 -2.46 -5.12 -1.13
C ALA A 136 -2.30 -6.27 -2.13
N VAL A 137 -3.42 -6.92 -2.45
CA VAL A 137 -3.46 -8.11 -3.29
C VAL A 137 -4.64 -8.04 -4.25
N SER A 138 -4.38 -8.27 -5.53
CA SER A 138 -5.40 -8.32 -6.59
C SER A 138 -5.30 -9.58 -7.47
N LYS A 139 -4.34 -10.46 -7.19
CA LYS A 139 -4.09 -11.70 -7.94
C LYS A 139 -3.44 -12.76 -7.05
N ASN A 140 -3.53 -14.02 -7.48
CA ASN A 140 -2.83 -15.13 -6.84
C ASN A 140 -1.31 -14.97 -6.92
N GLY A 141 -0.59 -15.56 -5.96
CA GLY A 141 0.87 -15.52 -5.85
C GLY A 141 1.35 -14.90 -4.54
N ARG A 142 2.65 -14.59 -4.48
CA ARG A 142 3.25 -13.89 -3.34
C ARG A 142 2.93 -12.40 -3.41
N TRP A 143 2.73 -11.79 -2.25
CA TRP A 143 2.48 -10.37 -2.10
C TRP A 143 3.29 -9.82 -0.92
N GLY A 144 3.46 -8.50 -0.89
CA GLY A 144 4.11 -7.84 0.22
C GLY A 144 3.80 -6.35 0.27
N VAL A 145 3.71 -5.82 1.48
CA VAL A 145 3.46 -4.41 1.77
C VAL A 145 4.34 -3.99 2.95
N ARG A 146 4.70 -2.70 3.02
CA ARG A 146 5.42 -2.15 4.17
C ARG A 146 4.45 -1.37 5.03
N ASN A 147 4.35 -1.74 6.30
CA ASN A 147 3.65 -0.96 7.31
C ASN A 147 4.60 0.04 7.94
N GLN A 148 4.36 1.34 7.78
CA GLN A 148 5.23 2.38 8.34
C GLN A 148 4.46 3.71 8.57
N PRO A 149 4.47 4.26 9.80
CA PRO A 149 4.96 3.64 11.02
C PRO A 149 4.03 2.51 11.50
N MET A 150 4.55 1.59 12.32
CA MET A 150 3.71 0.68 13.11
C MET A 150 3.91 1.01 14.58
N GLY A 151 2.82 1.35 15.26
CA GLY A 151 2.83 1.87 16.63
C GLY A 151 3.06 3.38 16.72
N ASN A 152 3.18 3.87 17.94
CA ASN A 152 3.29 5.28 18.27
C ASN A 152 4.37 5.51 19.35
N GLU A 153 4.78 6.78 19.50
CA GLU A 153 5.68 7.18 20.57
C GLU A 153 5.13 6.76 21.96
N GLY A 154 6.00 6.13 22.76
CA GLY A 154 5.63 5.61 24.08
C GLY A 154 5.29 4.12 24.10
N ASP A 155 5.11 3.47 22.95
CA ASP A 155 4.87 2.02 22.91
C ASP A 155 6.05 1.23 23.49
N ASN A 156 5.78 0.37 24.47
CA ASN A 156 6.77 -0.50 25.10
C ASN A 156 6.19 -1.90 25.31
N GLU A 157 6.57 -2.82 24.43
CA GLU A 157 5.97 -4.15 24.30
C GLU A 157 4.44 -4.12 24.16
N THR A 158 3.89 -3.08 23.53
CA THR A 158 2.45 -2.89 23.31
C THR A 158 1.93 -3.92 22.30
N PRO A 159 0.82 -4.63 22.59
CA PRO A 159 0.26 -5.61 21.67
C PRO A 159 -0.45 -4.93 20.50
N TYR A 160 -0.20 -5.44 19.29
CA TYR A 160 -0.85 -5.03 18.05
C TYR A 160 -1.29 -6.27 17.27
N THR A 161 -2.27 -6.09 16.40
CA THR A 161 -2.66 -7.12 15.43
C THR A 161 -2.42 -6.66 14.01
N ILE A 162 -1.99 -7.57 13.14
CA ILE A 162 -2.00 -7.43 11.69
C ILE A 162 -3.12 -8.34 11.18
N THR A 163 -4.10 -7.74 10.53
CA THR A 163 -5.30 -8.43 10.03
C THR A 163 -5.31 -8.38 8.51
N VAL A 164 -5.38 -9.54 7.87
CA VAL A 164 -5.57 -9.65 6.42
C VAL A 164 -7.03 -9.95 6.13
N VAL A 165 -7.62 -9.13 5.27
CA VAL A 165 -9.03 -9.18 4.93
C VAL A 165 -9.18 -9.59 3.47
N LEU A 166 -9.98 -10.62 3.23
CA LEU A 166 -10.50 -10.97 1.93
C LEU A 166 -11.73 -10.09 1.64
N ALA A 167 -11.64 -9.29 0.60
CA ALA A 167 -12.68 -8.39 0.17
C ALA A 167 -13.33 -8.90 -1.12
N SER A 168 -14.64 -9.12 -1.07
CA SER A 168 -15.46 -9.16 -2.28
C SER A 168 -15.37 -7.85 -3.06
N GLU A 169 -15.81 -7.83 -4.32
CA GLU A 169 -15.85 -6.61 -5.14
C GLU A 169 -16.64 -5.47 -4.46
N GLY A 170 -17.77 -5.79 -3.82
CA GLY A 170 -18.59 -4.80 -3.09
C GLY A 170 -17.85 -4.18 -1.92
N CYS A 171 -17.23 -5.01 -1.07
CA CYS A 171 -16.37 -4.56 0.03
C CYS A 171 -15.21 -3.69 -0.49
N ASN A 172 -14.53 -4.15 -1.55
CA ASN A 172 -13.39 -3.44 -2.14
C ASN A 172 -13.78 -2.02 -2.60
N ARG A 173 -14.97 -1.84 -3.20
CA ARG A 173 -15.47 -0.51 -3.57
C ARG A 173 -15.71 0.39 -2.35
N VAL A 174 -16.25 -0.15 -1.25
CA VAL A 174 -16.44 0.60 -0.01
C VAL A 174 -15.11 1.05 0.56
N LEU A 175 -14.12 0.13 0.63
CA LEU A 175 -12.79 0.44 1.16
C LEU A 175 -12.06 1.49 0.30
N LEU A 176 -12.16 1.39 -1.03
CA LEU A 176 -11.61 2.39 -1.96
C LEU A 176 -12.26 3.77 -1.82
N ALA A 177 -13.51 3.84 -1.38
CA ALA A 177 -14.26 5.08 -1.23
C ALA A 177 -14.11 5.73 0.16
N LEU A 178 -13.34 5.13 1.07
CA LEU A 178 -13.09 5.71 2.38
C LEU A 178 -12.40 7.06 2.25
N LYS A 179 -12.85 7.99 3.09
CA LYS A 179 -12.19 9.29 3.27
C LYS A 179 -11.24 9.18 4.45
N SER A 180 -10.13 9.91 4.37
CA SER A 180 -9.26 10.04 5.53
C SER A 180 -9.95 10.84 6.63
N ASP A 181 -9.62 10.48 7.86
CA ASP A 181 -10.01 11.17 9.09
C ASP A 181 -8.72 11.62 9.77
N HIS A 182 -8.47 12.94 9.79
CA HIS A 182 -7.22 13.52 10.25
C HIS A 182 -5.94 13.01 9.56
N GLY A 183 -6.07 12.52 8.31
CA GLY A 183 -4.95 11.99 7.53
C GLY A 183 -4.89 10.46 7.49
N ASP A 184 -5.60 9.79 8.41
CA ASP A 184 -5.61 8.34 8.49
C ASP A 184 -6.83 7.74 7.78
N TYR A 185 -6.63 6.63 7.09
CA TYR A 185 -7.74 5.78 6.66
C TYR A 185 -7.94 4.71 7.71
N ARG A 186 -9.12 4.71 8.33
CA ARG A 186 -9.46 3.76 9.40
C ARG A 186 -10.93 3.39 9.40
N ILE A 187 -11.22 2.20 9.89
CA ILE A 187 -12.58 1.69 10.07
C ILE A 187 -12.72 1.07 11.46
N ARG A 188 -13.93 1.09 12.04
CA ARG A 188 -14.19 0.41 13.32
C ARG A 188 -14.55 -1.06 13.13
N GLU A 189 -15.32 -1.32 12.08
CA GLU A 189 -15.87 -2.62 11.74
C GLU A 189 -15.67 -2.89 10.25
N LEU A 190 -15.51 -4.16 9.90
CA LEU A 190 -15.39 -4.58 8.51
C LEU A 190 -16.73 -4.38 7.79
N PRO A 191 -16.77 -3.67 6.65
CA PRO A 191 -17.97 -3.56 5.83
C PRO A 191 -18.51 -4.92 5.39
N GLY A 192 -19.78 -4.96 4.99
CA GLY A 192 -20.39 -6.16 4.42
C GLY A 192 -19.60 -6.67 3.21
N GLY A 193 -19.36 -7.99 3.17
CA GLY A 193 -18.59 -8.65 2.12
C GLY A 193 -17.06 -8.56 2.29
N CYS A 194 -16.59 -8.05 3.43
CA CYS A 194 -15.22 -8.18 3.89
C CYS A 194 -15.15 -9.32 4.94
N GLU A 195 -14.16 -10.19 4.83
CA GLU A 195 -13.95 -11.31 5.77
C GLU A 195 -12.49 -11.32 6.24
N GLU A 196 -12.27 -11.53 7.53
CA GLU A 196 -10.93 -11.78 8.05
C GLU A 196 -10.42 -13.14 7.55
N ALA A 197 -9.35 -13.13 6.75
CA ALA A 197 -8.74 -14.33 6.20
C ALA A 197 -7.57 -14.83 7.05
N ASP A 198 -6.82 -13.91 7.65
CA ASP A 198 -5.69 -14.24 8.52
C ASP A 198 -5.43 -13.13 9.54
N ARG A 199 -4.84 -13.50 10.67
CA ARG A 199 -4.49 -12.57 11.75
C ARG A 199 -3.19 -13.00 12.40
N ILE A 200 -2.36 -12.02 12.74
CA ILE A 200 -1.13 -12.21 13.50
C ILE A 200 -1.05 -11.18 14.61
N ASP A 201 -0.76 -11.64 15.82
CA ASP A 201 -0.42 -10.79 16.96
C ASP A 201 1.09 -10.50 16.96
N VAL A 202 1.45 -9.25 17.23
CA VAL A 202 2.83 -8.78 17.36
C VAL A 202 2.93 -7.85 18.56
N THR A 203 4.15 -7.60 19.03
CA THR A 203 4.41 -6.59 20.07
C THR A 203 5.31 -5.51 19.52
N VAL A 204 4.95 -4.25 19.75
CA VAL A 204 5.69 -3.09 19.25
C VAL A 204 6.43 -2.41 20.40
N THR A 205 7.65 -1.96 20.13
CA THR A 205 8.40 -1.06 21.01
C THR A 205 8.88 0.13 20.18
N TRP A 206 8.35 1.30 20.48
CA TRP A 206 8.77 2.52 19.82
C TRP A 206 10.06 3.03 20.44
N LYS A 207 11.14 3.00 19.66
CA LYS A 207 12.40 3.66 20.00
C LYS A 207 12.74 4.56 18.84
N GLU A 208 12.87 5.86 19.10
CA GLU A 208 13.52 6.73 18.14
C GLU A 208 14.88 6.11 17.80
N SER A 209 15.15 5.99 16.50
CA SER A 209 16.48 5.58 16.05
C SER A 209 17.47 6.60 16.61
N LEU A 210 18.36 6.16 17.50
CA LEU A 210 19.46 7.00 17.94
C LEU A 210 20.25 7.44 16.70
N PRO A 211 20.57 8.75 16.57
CA PRO A 211 21.25 9.30 15.41
C PRO A 211 22.66 8.72 15.19
#